data_AF-A0A1I3A7X2-F1
#
_entry.id   AF-A0A1I3A7X2-F1
#
_cell.length_a   1.000
_cell.length_b   1.000
_cell.length_c   1.000
_cell.angle_alpha   90.00
_cell.angle_beta   90.00
_cell.angle_gamma   90.00
#
_symmetry.space_group_name_H-M   'P 1'
#
loop_
_entity.id
_entity.type
_entity.pdbx_description
1 polymer ?
#
loop_
_entity_poly.entity_id
_entity_poly.type
_entity_poly.pdbx_seq_one_letter_code
_entity_poly.pdbx_strand_id
1 'polypeptide(L)'
;MIEFFKQPWPWYIAGPLIGLTVPALLILGNKSFGISSSLRHICASCFPANIPFFKYDWKKEVWNLVFVFGIFLGGAVAINFLANPNPIEINPKLANELAGYGINNYDHLVPTDVINWASLFTFRGVMLMVVGGFLVGFGTRYAGGCTSGHAIMGLSNLQWPSLIATISFMVGGFMMANLILPHILSL
;
A
#
# COMPACT_ATOMS: atom_id res chain seq x y z
N MET A 1 25.20 -3.68 -14.97
CA MET A 1 24.45 -4.63 -14.13
C MET A 1 23.57 -3.91 -13.11
N ILE A 2 24.08 -2.94 -12.33
CA ILE A 2 23.27 -2.14 -11.40
C ILE A 2 22.17 -1.32 -12.11
N GLU A 3 22.42 -0.79 -13.31
CA GLU A 3 21.40 -0.03 -14.06
C GLU A 3 20.16 -0.86 -14.41
N PHE A 4 20.32 -2.17 -14.65
CA PHE A 4 19.19 -3.07 -14.89
C PHE A 4 18.25 -3.18 -13.68
N PHE A 5 18.79 -3.02 -12.46
CA PHE A 5 18.00 -3.03 -11.23
C PHE A 5 17.43 -1.65 -10.87
N LYS A 6 17.93 -0.57 -11.49
CA LYS A 6 17.46 0.80 -11.27
C LYS A 6 16.33 1.21 -12.22
N GLN A 7 16.23 0.58 -13.38
CA GLN A 7 15.14 0.85 -14.33
C GLN A 7 13.80 0.27 -13.85
N PRO A 8 12.66 0.85 -14.25
CA PRO A 8 11.35 0.26 -14.00
C PRO A 8 11.25 -1.09 -14.72
N TRP A 9 10.83 -2.13 -13.99
CA TRP A 9 10.65 -3.44 -14.60
C TRP A 9 9.29 -3.54 -15.27
N PRO A 10 9.21 -4.14 -16.48
CA PRO A 10 7.95 -4.40 -17.13
C PRO A 10 7.00 -5.20 -16.22
N TRP A 11 5.71 -4.89 -16.30
CA TRP A 11 4.68 -5.51 -15.46
C TRP A 11 4.64 -7.05 -15.61
N TYR A 12 4.98 -7.57 -16.79
CA TYR A 12 5.02 -9.01 -17.07
C TYR A 12 6.24 -9.72 -16.45
N ILE A 13 7.22 -8.97 -15.93
CA ILE A 13 8.33 -9.50 -15.13
C ILE A 13 8.02 -9.32 -13.65
N ALA A 14 7.72 -8.08 -13.24
CA ALA A 14 7.46 -7.75 -11.84
C ALA A 14 6.24 -8.50 -11.28
N GLY A 15 5.16 -8.61 -12.05
CA GLY A 15 3.92 -9.29 -11.66
C GLY A 15 4.14 -10.76 -11.31
N PRO A 16 4.65 -11.60 -12.24
CA PRO A 16 4.97 -12.99 -11.93
C PRO A 16 5.96 -13.15 -10.77
N LEU A 17 6.98 -12.30 -10.65
CA LEU A 17 7.92 -12.37 -9.53
C LEU A 17 7.25 -12.11 -8.18
N ILE A 18 6.39 -11.10 -8.09
CA ILE A 18 5.57 -10.83 -6.90
C ILE A 18 4.64 -12.02 -6.64
N GLY A 19 3.98 -12.55 -7.67
CA GLY A 19 3.10 -13.71 -7.55
C GLY A 19 3.81 -14.95 -7.03
N LEU A 20 5.04 -15.21 -7.47
CA LEU A 20 5.88 -16.33 -7.04
C LEU A 20 6.31 -16.24 -5.57
N THR A 21 6.25 -15.06 -4.95
CA THR A 21 6.50 -14.95 -3.50
C THR A 21 5.48 -15.75 -2.69
N VAL A 22 4.23 -15.88 -3.16
CA VAL A 22 3.18 -16.64 -2.47
C VAL A 22 3.51 -18.14 -2.38
N PRO A 23 3.73 -18.87 -3.49
CA PRO A 23 4.11 -20.28 -3.40
C PRO A 23 5.46 -20.47 -2.70
N ALA A 24 6.42 -19.54 -2.86
CA ALA A 24 7.67 -19.62 -2.11
C ALA A 24 7.43 -19.59 -0.59
N LEU A 25 6.59 -18.69 -0.10
CA LEU A 25 6.25 -18.59 1.33
C LEU A 25 5.45 -19.79 1.84
N LEU A 26 4.52 -20.30 1.02
CA LEU A 26 3.71 -21.46 1.37
C LEU A 26 4.53 -22.74 1.40
N ILE A 27 5.40 -22.96 0.41
CA ILE A 27 6.23 -24.18 0.31
C ILE A 27 7.36 -24.17 1.35
N LEU A 28 8.04 -23.04 1.55
CA LEU A 28 9.22 -22.97 2.43
C LEU A 28 8.85 -22.92 3.91
N GLY A 29 7.69 -22.36 4.27
CA GLY A 29 7.38 -22.10 5.68
C GLY A 29 5.91 -22.24 6.08
N ASN A 30 5.04 -22.62 5.14
CA ASN A 30 3.58 -22.62 5.33
C ASN A 30 3.09 -21.32 6.00
N LYS A 31 3.64 -20.18 5.57
CA LYS A 31 3.37 -18.87 6.15
C LYS A 31 2.41 -18.07 5.28
N SER A 32 1.50 -17.34 5.92
CA SER A 32 0.59 -16.43 5.25
C SER A 32 1.27 -15.12 4.86
N PHE A 33 0.83 -14.54 3.75
CA PHE A 33 1.19 -13.21 3.29
C PHE A 33 0.09 -12.22 3.67
N GLY A 34 0.35 -11.31 4.60
CA GLY A 34 -0.63 -10.31 5.04
C GLY A 34 -0.02 -9.19 5.87
N ILE A 35 -0.30 -7.93 5.47
CA ILE A 35 0.28 -6.73 6.10
C ILE A 35 -0.68 -6.11 7.13
N SER A 36 -1.99 -6.09 6.87
CA SER A 36 -2.96 -5.40 7.72
C SER A 36 -3.07 -6.01 9.13
N SER A 37 -2.84 -7.31 9.28
CA SER A 37 -2.79 -7.98 10.58
C SER A 37 -1.62 -7.46 11.45
N SER A 38 -0.49 -7.07 10.83
CA SER A 38 0.69 -6.53 11.53
C SER A 38 0.38 -5.26 12.32
N LEU A 39 -0.46 -4.37 11.80
CA LEU A 39 -0.90 -3.19 12.57
C LEU A 39 -1.68 -3.59 13.83
N ARG A 40 -2.55 -4.61 13.74
CA ARG A 40 -3.26 -5.15 14.90
C ARG A 40 -2.30 -5.76 15.92
N HIS A 41 -1.30 -6.51 15.46
CA HIS A 41 -0.29 -7.12 16.33
C HIS A 41 0.53 -6.06 17.08
N ILE A 42 0.93 -4.97 16.39
CA ILE A 42 1.63 -3.83 16.99
C ILE A 42 0.74 -3.13 18.03
N CYS A 43 -0.54 -2.87 17.70
CA CYS A 43 -1.46 -2.28 18.66
C CYS A 43 -1.65 -3.17 19.90
N ALA A 44 -1.78 -4.49 19.71
CA ALA A 44 -1.94 -5.44 20.82
C ALA A 44 -0.69 -5.54 21.71
N SER A 45 0.52 -5.32 21.16
CA SER A 45 1.77 -5.37 21.93
C SER A 45 2.09 -4.05 22.63
N CYS A 46 1.83 -2.91 22.00
CA CYS A 46 2.14 -1.58 22.54
C CYS A 46 1.03 -1.04 23.46
N PHE A 47 -0.23 -1.38 23.21
CA PHE A 47 -1.38 -0.91 23.97
C PHE A 47 -2.20 -2.10 24.48
N PRO A 48 -1.80 -2.73 25.60
CA PRO A 48 -2.55 -3.81 26.23
C PRO A 48 -3.79 -3.21 26.94
N ALA A 49 -4.70 -2.66 26.15
CA ALA A 49 -6.00 -2.24 26.62
C ALA A 49 -6.84 -3.49 26.93
N ASN A 50 -7.73 -3.41 27.92
CA ASN A 50 -8.61 -4.50 28.32
C ASN A 50 -9.77 -4.73 27.33
N ILE A 51 -9.47 -4.66 26.02
CA ILE A 51 -10.41 -4.77 24.91
C ILE A 51 -10.31 -6.20 24.36
N PRO A 52 -11.42 -6.96 24.24
CA PRO A 52 -11.41 -8.34 23.75
C PRO A 52 -10.68 -8.52 22.41
N PHE A 53 -10.73 -7.50 21.55
CA PHE A 53 -10.07 -7.50 20.24
C PHE A 53 -8.54 -7.64 20.31
N PHE A 54 -7.88 -7.14 21.36
CA PHE A 54 -6.43 -7.23 21.54
C PHE A 54 -5.99 -8.41 22.41
N LYS A 55 -6.94 -9.17 22.96
CA LYS A 55 -6.68 -10.36 23.79
C LYS A 55 -6.52 -11.61 22.93
N TYR A 56 -5.32 -11.80 22.39
CA TYR A 56 -4.92 -13.03 21.70
C TYR A 56 -3.40 -13.17 21.75
N ASP A 57 -2.90 -14.38 21.45
CA ASP A 57 -1.46 -14.63 21.40
C ASP A 57 -0.87 -14.13 20.08
N TRP A 58 -0.53 -12.83 20.04
CA TRP A 58 0.09 -12.20 18.88
C TRP A 58 1.48 -12.77 18.58
N LYS A 59 2.14 -13.45 19.53
CA LYS A 59 3.48 -14.01 19.32
C LYS A 59 3.49 -15.14 18.28
N LYS A 60 2.37 -15.83 18.11
CA LYS A 60 2.19 -16.85 17.04
C LYS A 60 2.30 -16.26 15.64
N GLU A 61 2.03 -14.96 15.50
CA GLU A 61 2.01 -14.23 14.24
C GLU A 61 3.24 -13.33 14.05
N VAL A 62 4.31 -13.54 14.83
CA VAL A 62 5.57 -12.76 14.75
C VAL A 62 6.16 -12.77 13.35
N TRP A 63 5.92 -13.83 12.58
CA TRP A 63 6.30 -13.89 11.17
C TRP A 63 5.83 -12.67 10.37
N ASN A 64 4.58 -12.23 10.55
CA ASN A 64 4.02 -11.09 9.82
C ASN A 64 4.72 -9.77 10.21
N LEU A 65 5.20 -9.66 11.45
CA LEU A 65 5.97 -8.51 11.92
C LEU A 65 7.38 -8.48 11.30
N VAL A 66 8.06 -9.63 11.29
CA VAL A 66 9.38 -9.77 10.63
C VAL A 66 9.25 -9.46 9.14
N PHE A 67 8.18 -9.93 8.50
CA PHE A 67 7.90 -9.68 7.09
C PHE A 67 7.70 -8.19 6.80
N VAL A 68 6.86 -7.49 7.58
CA VAL A 68 6.65 -6.04 7.41
C VAL A 68 7.92 -5.24 7.67
N PHE A 69 8.72 -5.64 8.66
CA PHE A 69 10.03 -5.04 8.90
C PHE A 69 11.00 -5.26 7.72
N GLY A 70 10.99 -6.45 7.13
CA GLY A 70 11.73 -6.76 5.91
C GLY A 70 11.31 -5.89 4.72
N ILE A 71 10.00 -5.65 4.54
CA ILE A 71 9.49 -4.71 3.51
C ILE A 71 10.03 -3.30 3.76
N PHE A 72 10.00 -2.84 5.02
CA PHE A 72 10.52 -1.52 5.37
C PHE A 72 12.01 -1.38 5.05
N LEU A 73 12.84 -2.35 5.45
CA LEU A 73 14.26 -2.37 5.12
C LEU A 73 14.51 -2.47 3.62
N GLY A 74 13.76 -3.31 2.91
CA GLY A 74 13.83 -3.45 1.46
C GLY A 74 13.51 -2.14 0.74
N GLY A 75 12.48 -1.42 1.18
CA GLY A 75 12.14 -0.08 0.68
C GLY A 75 13.23 0.94 0.95
N ALA A 76 13.80 0.95 2.15
CA ALA A 76 14.91 1.83 2.50
C ALA A 76 16.14 1.55 1.61
N VAL A 77 16.51 0.28 1.41
CA VAL A 77 17.61 -0.10 0.51
C VAL A 77 17.29 0.31 -0.94
N ALA A 78 16.05 0.09 -1.39
CA ALA A 78 15.64 0.43 -2.74
C ALA A 78 15.75 1.95 -3.01
N ILE A 79 15.29 2.79 -2.09
CA ILE A 79 15.35 4.24 -2.23
C ILE A 79 16.79 4.76 -2.18
N ASN A 80 17.65 4.21 -1.31
CA ASN A 80 19.02 4.72 -1.14
C ASN A 80 20.01 4.20 -2.20
N PHE A 81 19.84 2.97 -2.69
CA PHE A 81 20.81 2.31 -3.57
C PHE A 81 20.29 2.01 -4.98
N LEU A 82 18.97 1.82 -5.14
CA LEU A 82 18.33 1.38 -6.38
C LEU A 82 17.37 2.43 -6.97
N ALA A 83 17.38 3.67 -6.49
CA ALA A 83 16.57 4.73 -7.06
C ALA A 83 16.90 4.92 -8.55
N ASN A 84 15.85 5.01 -9.35
CA ASN A 84 15.94 5.31 -10.77
C ASN A 84 16.45 6.75 -10.93
N PRO A 85 17.56 6.99 -11.67
CA PRO A 85 18.06 8.35 -11.91
C PRO A 85 17.21 9.13 -12.92
N ASN A 86 16.34 8.47 -13.68
CA ASN A 86 15.52 9.12 -14.70
C ASN A 86 14.25 9.73 -14.08
N PRO A 87 13.78 10.87 -14.61
CA PRO A 87 12.54 11.50 -14.15
C PRO A 87 11.34 10.57 -14.40
N ILE A 88 10.30 10.75 -13.58
CA ILE A 88 9.07 9.97 -13.73
C ILE A 88 8.34 10.44 -14.99
N GLU A 89 8.13 9.50 -15.92
CA GLU A 89 7.36 9.76 -17.14
C GLU A 89 5.86 9.81 -16.80
N ILE A 90 5.29 11.01 -16.82
CA ILE A 90 3.86 11.24 -16.64
C ILE A 90 3.21 11.53 -17.99
N ASN A 91 2.03 10.97 -18.22
CA ASN A 91 1.24 11.28 -19.41
C ASN A 91 0.98 12.80 -19.48
N PRO A 92 1.24 13.47 -20.63
CA PRO A 92 1.04 14.91 -20.75
C PRO A 92 -0.36 15.40 -20.35
N LYS A 93 -1.40 14.61 -20.58
CA LYS A 93 -2.77 14.94 -20.16
C LYS A 93 -2.90 15.00 -18.63
N LEU A 94 -2.32 14.03 -17.95
CA LEU A 94 -2.32 13.96 -16.49
C LEU A 94 -1.46 15.07 -15.89
N ALA A 95 -0.30 15.37 -16.49
CA ALA A 95 0.55 16.48 -16.05
C ALA A 95 -0.18 17.84 -16.12
N ASN A 96 -0.92 18.08 -17.21
CA ASN A 96 -1.74 19.30 -17.33
C ASN A 96 -2.88 19.35 -16.32
N GLU A 97 -3.53 18.22 -16.03
CA GLU A 97 -4.60 18.15 -15.03
C GLU A 97 -4.07 18.41 -13.61
N LEU A 98 -2.95 17.77 -13.26
CA LEU A 98 -2.29 17.92 -11.96
C LEU A 98 -1.77 19.35 -11.72
N ALA A 99 -1.23 20.00 -12.77
CA ALA A 99 -0.84 21.41 -12.71
C ALA A 99 -2.02 22.33 -12.35
N GLY A 100 -3.23 21.99 -12.81
CA GLY A 100 -4.48 22.68 -12.43
C GLY A 100 -4.82 22.61 -10.94
N TYR A 101 -4.32 21.59 -10.24
CA TYR A 101 -4.48 21.42 -8.77
C TYR A 101 -3.28 21.92 -7.95
N GLY A 102 -2.35 22.64 -8.59
CA GLY A 102 -1.13 23.15 -7.98
C GLY A 102 -0.06 22.08 -7.74
N ILE A 103 -0.17 20.89 -8.34
CA ILE A 103 0.82 19.82 -8.25
C ILE A 103 1.74 19.95 -9.46
N ASN A 104 2.99 20.36 -9.24
CA ASN A 104 3.95 20.60 -10.31
C ASN A 104 5.25 19.84 -10.13
N ASN A 105 5.52 19.33 -8.91
CA ASN A 105 6.70 18.51 -8.65
C ASN A 105 6.40 17.02 -8.86
N TYR A 106 7.11 16.42 -9.82
CA TYR A 106 7.02 15.02 -10.20
C TYR A 106 8.37 14.28 -10.06
N ASP A 107 9.32 14.83 -9.32
CA ASP A 107 10.66 14.24 -9.13
C ASP A 107 10.61 12.93 -8.35
N HIS A 108 9.52 12.72 -7.60
CA HIS A 108 9.29 11.56 -6.75
C HIS A 108 7.91 10.94 -7.03
N LEU A 109 7.79 9.63 -6.78
CA LEU A 109 6.55 8.87 -7.01
C LEU A 109 5.37 9.43 -6.22
N VAL A 110 5.68 10.09 -5.10
CA VAL A 110 4.71 10.79 -4.26
C VAL A 110 5.00 12.28 -4.37
N PRO A 111 4.05 13.09 -4.90
CA PRO A 111 4.25 14.53 -5.01
C PRO A 111 4.36 15.17 -3.63
N THR A 112 5.47 15.87 -3.40
CA THR A 112 5.75 16.60 -2.15
C THR A 112 4.80 17.77 -1.95
N ASP A 113 4.20 18.29 -3.02
CA ASP A 113 3.16 19.32 -2.99
C ASP A 113 1.91 18.84 -2.23
N VAL A 114 1.61 17.55 -2.27
CA VAL A 114 0.42 16.96 -1.62
C VAL A 114 0.76 16.40 -0.24
N ILE A 115 1.87 15.66 -0.14
CA ILE A 115 2.24 14.94 1.08
C ILE A 115 3.50 15.57 1.68
N ASN A 116 3.28 16.49 2.62
CA ASN A 116 4.34 17.07 3.44
C ASN A 116 3.80 17.48 4.82
N TRP A 117 4.71 17.80 5.74
CA TRP A 117 4.37 18.17 7.12
C TRP A 117 3.52 19.44 7.24
N ALA A 118 3.69 20.41 6.35
CA ALA A 118 2.86 21.62 6.34
C ALA A 118 1.45 21.33 5.80
N SER A 119 1.35 20.53 4.74
CA SER A 119 0.07 20.12 4.13
C SER A 119 -0.79 19.33 5.11
N LEU A 120 -0.21 18.60 6.07
CA LEU A 120 -0.96 17.88 7.10
C LEU A 120 -1.94 18.77 7.88
N PHE A 121 -1.62 20.05 8.08
CA PHE A 121 -2.47 21.01 8.82
C PHE A 121 -3.47 21.75 7.91
N THR A 122 -3.43 21.50 6.61
CA THR A 122 -4.40 22.05 5.65
C THR A 122 -5.65 21.17 5.60
N PHE A 123 -6.80 21.75 5.26
CA PHE A 123 -8.04 20.98 5.11
C PHE A 123 -7.89 19.84 4.09
N ARG A 124 -7.26 20.12 2.95
CA ARG A 124 -6.94 19.14 1.90
C ARG A 124 -6.07 18.00 2.43
N GLY A 125 -4.99 18.31 3.14
CA GLY A 125 -4.09 17.29 3.67
C GLY A 125 -4.69 16.45 4.79
N VAL A 126 -5.50 17.04 5.69
CA VAL A 126 -6.27 16.27 6.70
C VAL A 126 -7.21 15.28 6.00
N MET A 127 -7.94 15.72 4.97
CA MET A 127 -8.86 14.86 4.25
C MET A 127 -8.14 13.70 3.53
N LEU A 128 -7.02 13.97 2.87
CA LEU A 128 -6.27 12.94 2.15
C LEU A 128 -5.51 11.99 3.08
N MET A 129 -4.78 12.52 4.06
CA MET A 129 -3.87 11.73 4.89
C MET A 129 -4.57 11.12 6.09
N VAL A 130 -5.32 11.92 6.86
CA VAL A 130 -5.93 11.47 8.12
C VAL A 130 -7.21 10.72 7.84
N VAL A 131 -8.16 11.33 7.13
CA VAL A 131 -9.45 10.69 6.81
C VAL A 131 -9.23 9.52 5.84
N GLY A 132 -8.41 9.70 4.80
CA GLY A 132 -8.03 8.61 3.90
C GLY A 132 -7.37 7.44 4.62
N GLY A 133 -6.37 7.69 5.48
CA GLY A 133 -5.71 6.65 6.27
C GLY A 133 -6.67 5.93 7.21
N PHE A 134 -7.57 6.66 7.88
CA PHE A 134 -8.61 6.08 8.73
C PHE A 134 -9.56 5.18 7.94
N LEU A 135 -10.06 5.63 6.78
CA LEU A 135 -10.98 4.85 5.93
C LEU A 135 -10.31 3.59 5.39
N VAL A 136 -9.02 3.66 5.02
CA VAL A 136 -8.24 2.47 4.61
C VAL A 136 -8.12 1.49 5.79
N GLY A 137 -7.77 1.96 6.99
CA GLY A 137 -7.70 1.13 8.19
C GLY A 137 -9.04 0.46 8.54
N PHE A 138 -10.12 1.25 8.53
CA PHE A 138 -11.48 0.76 8.76
C PHE A 138 -11.91 -0.26 7.69
N GLY A 139 -11.75 0.07 6.41
CA GLY A 139 -12.16 -0.75 5.28
C GLY A 139 -11.41 -2.08 5.22
N THR A 140 -10.10 -2.07 5.44
CA THR A 140 -9.30 -3.31 5.49
C THR A 140 -9.73 -4.23 6.63
N ARG A 141 -10.14 -3.67 7.78
CA ARG A 141 -10.69 -4.49 8.87
C ARG A 141 -12.08 -5.02 8.54
N TYR A 142 -12.94 -4.19 7.96
CA TYR A 142 -14.29 -4.56 7.56
C TYR A 142 -14.28 -5.70 6.52
N ALA A 143 -13.38 -5.63 5.55
CA ALA A 143 -13.20 -6.67 4.54
C ALA A 143 -12.52 -7.95 5.07
N GLY A 144 -11.93 -7.92 6.27
CA GLY A 144 -11.17 -9.04 6.82
C GLY A 144 -9.76 -9.20 6.26
N GLY A 145 -9.27 -8.20 5.52
CA GLY A 145 -7.97 -8.21 4.86
C GLY A 145 -7.74 -6.97 4.00
N CYS A 146 -6.49 -6.75 3.59
CA CYS A 146 -6.12 -5.72 2.62
C CYS A 146 -5.81 -6.34 1.24
N THR A 147 -5.36 -5.53 0.29
CA THR A 147 -4.99 -5.97 -1.07
C THR A 147 -3.92 -7.08 -1.04
N SER A 148 -2.94 -7.01 -0.15
CA SER A 148 -1.95 -8.09 0.02
C SER A 148 -2.60 -9.43 0.41
N GLY A 149 -3.57 -9.43 1.32
CA GLY A 149 -4.26 -10.64 1.75
C GLY A 149 -5.24 -11.17 0.71
N HIS A 150 -6.09 -10.32 0.14
CA HIS A 150 -7.12 -10.78 -0.80
C HIS A 150 -6.60 -10.93 -2.24
N ALA A 151 -5.89 -9.93 -2.77
CA ALA A 151 -5.49 -9.92 -4.17
C ALA A 151 -4.24 -10.76 -4.45
N ILE A 152 -3.24 -10.73 -3.55
CA ILE A 152 -2.02 -11.52 -3.74
C ILE A 152 -2.24 -12.95 -3.22
N MET A 153 -2.49 -13.13 -1.92
CA MET A 153 -2.62 -14.49 -1.35
C MET A 153 -3.96 -15.15 -1.66
N GLY A 154 -5.08 -14.45 -1.48
CA GLY A 154 -6.43 -15.00 -1.58
C GLY A 154 -6.80 -15.44 -2.99
N LEU A 155 -6.49 -14.64 -4.01
CA LEU A 155 -6.69 -15.02 -5.41
C LEU A 155 -5.78 -16.17 -5.84
N SER A 156 -4.52 -16.20 -5.40
CA SER A 156 -3.63 -17.33 -5.65
C SER A 156 -4.13 -18.64 -5.02
N ASN A 157 -4.91 -18.55 -3.93
CA ASN A 157 -5.59 -19.69 -3.31
C ASN A 157 -7.03 -19.92 -3.84
N LEU A 158 -7.42 -19.27 -4.94
CA LEU A 158 -8.74 -19.38 -5.58
C LEU A 158 -9.93 -19.12 -4.63
N GLN A 159 -9.77 -18.22 -3.67
CA GLN A 159 -10.83 -17.89 -2.71
C GLN A 159 -11.87 -16.95 -3.34
N TRP A 160 -13.10 -17.46 -3.49
CA TRP A 160 -14.25 -16.67 -3.97
C TRP A 160 -14.49 -15.36 -3.19
N PRO A 161 -14.45 -15.33 -1.84
CA PRO A 161 -14.61 -14.08 -1.10
C PRO A 161 -13.53 -13.05 -1.43
N SER A 162 -12.30 -13.50 -1.67
CA SER A 162 -11.16 -12.64 -2.02
C SER A 162 -11.29 -12.05 -3.42
N LEU A 163 -11.91 -12.78 -4.37
CA LEU A 163 -12.25 -12.24 -5.68
C LEU A 163 -13.25 -11.10 -5.58
N ILE A 164 -14.34 -11.31 -4.83
CA ILE A 164 -15.37 -10.28 -4.63
C ILE A 164 -14.75 -9.05 -3.96
N ALA A 165 -13.98 -9.24 -2.89
CA ALA A 165 -13.30 -8.15 -2.20
C ALA A 165 -12.35 -7.37 -3.13
N THR A 166 -11.57 -8.06 -3.96
CA THR A 166 -10.62 -7.43 -4.89
C THR A 166 -11.34 -6.61 -5.96
N ILE A 167 -12.43 -7.12 -6.53
CA ILE A 167 -13.27 -6.38 -7.48
C ILE A 167 -13.83 -5.11 -6.81
N SER A 168 -14.38 -5.23 -5.60
CA SER A 168 -14.89 -4.08 -4.85
C SER A 168 -13.81 -3.05 -4.53
N PHE A 169 -12.59 -3.47 -4.19
CA PHE A 169 -11.47 -2.55 -3.97
C PHE A 169 -11.11 -1.79 -5.25
N MET A 170 -11.10 -2.46 -6.39
CA MET A 170 -10.77 -1.83 -7.67
C MET A 170 -11.85 -0.84 -8.11
N VAL A 171 -13.12 -1.20 -7.96
CA VAL A 171 -14.25 -0.29 -8.21
C VAL A 171 -14.18 0.95 -7.31
N GLY A 172 -13.95 0.74 -6.01
CA GLY A 172 -13.77 1.84 -5.06
C GLY A 172 -12.57 2.73 -5.40
N GLY A 173 -11.45 2.13 -5.82
CA GLY A 173 -10.26 2.84 -6.26
C GLY A 173 -10.51 3.69 -7.50
N PHE A 174 -11.20 3.15 -8.51
CA PHE A 174 -11.58 3.90 -9.71
C PHE A 174 -12.55 5.04 -9.40
N MET A 175 -13.57 4.79 -8.57
CA MET A 175 -14.49 5.84 -8.12
C MET A 175 -13.74 6.93 -7.35
N MET A 176 -12.85 6.55 -6.43
CA MET A 176 -12.05 7.50 -5.69
C MET A 176 -11.15 8.33 -6.62
N ALA A 177 -10.41 7.70 -7.53
CA ALA A 177 -9.47 8.38 -8.40
C ALA A 177 -10.13 9.32 -9.43
N ASN A 178 -11.30 8.94 -9.97
CA ASN A 178 -11.93 9.70 -11.06
C ASN A 178 -13.04 10.64 -10.59
N LEU A 179 -13.73 10.33 -9.48
CA LEU A 179 -14.89 11.12 -9.02
C LEU A 179 -14.58 11.92 -7.77
N ILE A 180 -13.89 11.34 -6.79
CA ILE A 180 -13.75 11.98 -5.47
C ILE A 180 -12.46 12.80 -5.37
N LEU A 181 -11.33 12.21 -5.79
CA LEU A 181 -10.00 12.80 -5.68
C LEU A 181 -9.90 14.16 -6.39
N PRO A 182 -10.40 14.36 -7.63
CA PRO A 182 -10.37 15.67 -8.30
C PRO A 182 -11.01 16.79 -7.46
N HIS A 183 -12.14 16.50 -6.80
CA HIS A 183 -12.83 17.45 -5.94
C HIS A 183 -12.05 17.75 -4.65
N ILE A 184 -11.32 16.78 -4.11
CA ILE A 184 -10.48 17.01 -2.93
C ILE A 184 -9.24 17.84 -3.31
N LEU A 185 -8.67 17.60 -4.48
CA LEU A 185 -7.49 18.32 -4.95
C LEU A 185 -7.79 19.76 -5.37
N SER A 186 -9.05 20.09 -5.69
CA SER A 186 -9.47 21.46 -6.00
C SER A 186 -9.82 22.32 -4.78
N LEU A 187 -9.80 21.76 -3.56
CA LEU A 187 -9.95 22.48 -2.28
C LEU A 187 -8.63 23.15 -1.87
#